data_AF-A0A970STX4-F1
#
_entry.id   AF-A0A970STX4-F1
#
_cell.length_a   1.000
_cell.length_b   1.000
_cell.length_c   1.000
_cell.angle_alpha   90.00
_cell.angle_beta   90.00
_cell.angle_gamma   90.00
#
_symmetry.space_group_name_H-M   'P 1'
#
loop_
_entity.id
_entity.type
_entity.pdbx_description
1 polymer ?
#
loop_
_entity_poly.entity_id
_entity_poly.type
_entity_poly.pdbx_seq_one_letter_code
_entity_poly.pdbx_strand_id
1 'polypeptide(L)'
;MSYTVYYIITSVLVCGIILGIALMNRVKTARIGNLISSLTALFAILLVLYKNQLIGDTGIMIALASGAAAGIIFTLKVKMVEMPQAVALLNGFGGFSSMLIAIIIITDKVKLTNIFSLLMAFIALAVGSITFSGSMVAAGKLQKLLPQKSVRFKGQIFATNFILVLTICLIVSICILAYTFGDRADEAVTAFAWACLSLTLILGVIFSIRIGGADMPITISLLNSLSGVAGGIAGIAIGDPLLCAAGGIVGASGIILTQTMCKSMNRSLLNILLGGGISATGCADCSEPINKEENPSEKSEKTPLKSAQDIIIGPGYGMALAHAQM
;
A
#
# COMPACT_ATOMS: atom_id res chain seq x y z
N MET A 1 5.71 -32.51 6.44
CA MET A 1 4.70 -32.08 7.45
C MET A 1 3.32 -32.38 6.91
N SER A 2 2.39 -32.92 7.72
CA SER A 2 1.01 -33.16 7.27
C SER A 2 0.26 -31.84 7.04
N TYR A 3 -0.65 -31.80 6.07
CA TYR A 3 -1.49 -30.63 5.78
C TYR A 3 -2.30 -30.16 6.99
N THR A 4 -2.81 -31.10 7.81
CA THR A 4 -3.56 -30.76 9.02
C THR A 4 -2.71 -29.96 10.00
N VAL A 5 -1.46 -30.39 10.22
CA VAL A 5 -0.51 -29.69 11.09
C VAL A 5 -0.17 -28.31 10.52
N TYR A 6 0.02 -28.21 9.20
CA TYR A 6 0.24 -26.91 8.54
C TYR A 6 -0.90 -25.92 8.80
N TYR A 7 -2.14 -26.36 8.62
CA TYR A 7 -3.30 -25.49 8.77
C TYR A 7 -3.53 -25.07 10.22
N ILE A 8 -3.31 -25.97 11.20
CA ILE A 8 -3.39 -25.60 12.62
C ILE A 8 -2.36 -24.52 12.96
N ILE A 9 -1.10 -24.70 12.58
CA ILE A 9 -0.06 -23.70 12.85
C ILE A 9 -0.38 -22.39 12.11
N THR A 10 -0.83 -22.48 10.85
CA THR A 10 -1.28 -21.31 10.08
C THR A 10 -2.37 -20.53 10.81
N SER A 11 -3.41 -21.20 11.33
CA SER A 11 -4.48 -20.53 12.08
C SER A 11 -3.96 -19.83 13.33
N VAL A 12 -3.02 -20.44 14.06
CA VAL A 12 -2.38 -19.81 15.23
C VAL A 12 -1.60 -18.56 14.82
N LEU A 13 -0.84 -18.62 13.73
CA LEU A 13 -0.11 -17.46 13.21
C LEU A 13 -1.06 -16.35 12.75
N VAL A 14 -2.14 -16.69 12.06
CA VAL A 14 -3.18 -15.72 11.65
C VAL A 14 -3.80 -15.03 12.86
N CYS A 15 -4.13 -15.78 13.92
CA CYS A 15 -4.57 -15.21 15.19
C CYS A 15 -3.51 -14.30 15.82
N GLY A 16 -2.23 -14.66 15.72
CA GLY A 16 -1.10 -13.83 16.15
C GLY A 16 -1.04 -12.48 15.43
N ILE A 17 -1.24 -12.46 14.10
CA ILE A 17 -1.31 -11.23 13.30
C ILE A 17 -2.47 -10.35 13.79
N ILE A 18 -3.67 -10.93 13.94
CA ILE A 18 -4.86 -10.20 14.39
C ILE A 18 -4.66 -9.63 15.80
N LEU A 19 -4.11 -10.42 16.72
CA LEU A 19 -3.81 -9.98 18.09
C LEU A 19 -2.79 -8.85 18.10
N GLY A 20 -1.72 -8.97 17.30
CA GLY A 20 -0.72 -7.93 17.15
C GLY A 20 -1.35 -6.61 16.70
N ILE A 21 -2.19 -6.63 15.67
CA ILE A 21 -2.93 -5.46 15.18
C ILE A 21 -3.90 -4.90 16.23
N ALA A 22 -4.64 -5.76 16.92
CA ALA A 22 -5.59 -5.35 17.95
C ALA A 22 -4.90 -4.63 19.12
N LEU A 23 -3.71 -5.09 19.53
CA LEU A 23 -2.92 -4.46 20.60
C LEU A 23 -2.29 -3.12 20.16
N MET A 24 -2.08 -2.91 18.86
CA MET A 24 -1.59 -1.63 18.32
C MET A 24 -2.64 -0.50 18.39
N ASN A 25 -3.92 -0.81 18.58
CA ASN A 25 -4.99 0.20 18.74
C ASN A 25 -4.95 0.97 20.08
N ARG A 26 -4.15 0.55 21.06
CA ARG A 26 -4.01 1.27 22.34
C ARG A 26 -2.55 1.62 22.59
N VAL A 27 -2.29 2.89 22.95
CA VAL A 27 -0.93 3.41 23.19
C VAL A 27 -0.14 2.57 24.19
N LYS A 28 -0.79 2.12 25.28
CA LYS A 28 -0.14 1.30 26.33
C LYS A 28 0.32 -0.07 25.83
N THR A 29 -0.40 -0.68 24.90
CA THR A 29 -0.11 -2.04 24.40
C THR A 29 0.58 -2.05 23.03
N ALA A 30 0.75 -0.89 22.38
CA ALA A 30 1.25 -0.81 21.01
C ALA A 30 2.63 -1.45 20.82
N ARG A 31 3.55 -1.30 21.79
CA ARG A 31 4.87 -1.93 21.75
C ARG A 31 4.78 -3.46 21.76
N ILE A 32 3.90 -4.02 22.59
CA ILE A 32 3.66 -5.46 22.70
C ILE A 32 3.01 -5.97 21.41
N GLY A 33 2.02 -5.24 20.88
CA GLY A 33 1.38 -5.57 19.60
C GLY A 33 2.39 -5.66 18.47
N ASN A 34 3.31 -4.69 18.36
CA ASN A 34 4.37 -4.71 17.36
C ASN A 34 5.32 -5.91 17.52
N LEU A 35 5.70 -6.27 18.76
CA LEU A 35 6.53 -7.43 19.03
C LEU A 35 5.85 -8.74 18.66
N ILE A 36 4.55 -8.89 18.96
CA ILE A 36 3.78 -10.08 18.58
C ILE A 36 3.69 -10.19 17.07
N SER A 37 3.41 -9.08 16.36
CA SER A 37 3.38 -9.06 14.89
C SER A 37 4.73 -9.45 14.27
N SER A 38 5.85 -8.94 14.81
CA SER A 38 7.18 -9.24 14.27
C SER A 38 7.60 -10.69 14.51
N LEU A 39 7.33 -11.23 15.70
CA LEU A 39 7.57 -12.65 16.00
C LEU A 39 6.69 -13.57 15.14
N THR A 40 5.42 -13.20 14.96
CA THR A 40 4.49 -13.97 14.12
C THR A 40 4.96 -14.00 12.66
N ALA A 41 5.43 -12.88 12.13
CA ALA A 41 6.00 -12.81 10.78
C ALA A 41 7.29 -13.66 10.66
N LEU A 42 8.17 -13.65 11.67
CA LEU A 42 9.35 -14.50 11.71
C LEU A 42 8.97 -16.00 11.68
N PHE A 43 8.02 -16.41 12.54
CA PHE A 43 7.56 -17.80 12.56
C PHE A 43 6.84 -18.21 11.27
N ALA A 44 6.13 -17.30 10.61
CA ALA A 44 5.55 -17.54 9.29
C ALA A 44 6.63 -17.87 8.25
N ILE A 45 7.71 -17.09 8.20
CA ILE A 45 8.85 -17.35 7.29
C ILE A 45 9.46 -18.71 7.59
N LEU A 46 9.74 -19.01 8.86
CA LEU A 46 10.32 -20.29 9.28
C LEU A 46 9.42 -21.48 8.94
N LEU A 47 8.10 -21.34 9.12
CA LEU A 47 7.13 -22.37 8.78
C LEU A 47 7.13 -22.66 7.27
N VAL A 48 7.17 -21.63 6.42
CA VAL A 48 7.21 -21.79 4.96
C VAL A 48 8.51 -22.43 4.51
N LEU A 49 9.66 -22.04 5.07
CA LEU A 49 10.95 -22.66 4.78
C LEU A 49 10.96 -24.14 5.17
N TYR A 50 10.45 -24.47 6.36
CA TYR A 50 10.39 -25.84 6.83
C TYR A 50 9.42 -26.70 6.00
N LYS A 51 8.21 -26.21 5.73
CA LYS A 51 7.18 -26.93 4.95
C LYS A 51 7.69 -27.32 3.57
N ASN A 52 8.39 -26.41 2.90
CA ASN A 52 8.88 -26.60 1.54
C ASN A 52 10.32 -27.15 1.47
N GLN A 53 10.92 -27.52 2.62
CA GLN A 53 12.28 -28.08 2.71
C GLN A 53 13.38 -27.15 2.16
N LEU A 54 13.21 -25.84 2.35
CA LEU A 54 14.08 -24.80 1.78
C LEU A 54 15.19 -24.32 2.74
N ILE A 55 15.28 -24.89 3.95
CA ILE A 55 16.24 -24.46 4.98
C ILE A 55 17.71 -24.65 4.53
N GLY A 56 17.97 -25.61 3.63
CA GLY A 56 19.30 -25.86 3.06
C GLY A 56 19.57 -25.16 1.73
N ASP A 57 18.61 -24.40 1.19
CA ASP A 57 18.79 -23.69 -0.08
C ASP A 57 19.62 -22.42 0.14
N THR A 58 20.89 -22.49 -0.28
CA THR A 58 21.85 -21.39 -0.15
C THR A 58 21.37 -20.12 -0.86
N GLY A 59 20.70 -20.24 -2.00
CA GLY A 59 20.20 -19.10 -2.77
C GLY A 59 19.11 -18.34 -2.00
N ILE A 60 18.16 -19.08 -1.43
CA ILE A 60 17.08 -18.50 -0.62
C ILE A 60 17.64 -17.88 0.67
N MET A 61 18.59 -18.54 1.33
CA MET A 61 19.21 -18.00 2.54
C MET A 61 20.01 -16.73 2.28
N ILE A 62 20.73 -16.63 1.16
CA ILE A 62 21.42 -15.40 0.74
C ILE A 62 20.41 -14.29 0.42
N ALA A 63 19.31 -14.60 -0.28
CA ALA A 63 18.26 -13.64 -0.57
C ALA A 63 17.60 -13.09 0.70
N LEU A 64 17.28 -13.97 1.67
CA LEU A 64 16.73 -13.57 2.97
C LEU A 64 17.73 -12.74 3.78
N ALA A 65 18.99 -13.16 3.85
CA ALA A 65 20.03 -12.45 4.59
C ALA A 65 20.31 -11.06 4.00
N SER A 66 20.39 -10.96 2.67
CA SER A 66 20.60 -9.68 1.98
C SER A 66 19.40 -8.75 2.12
N GLY A 67 18.17 -9.27 1.99
CA GLY A 67 16.95 -8.50 2.24
C GLY A 67 16.84 -7.99 3.68
N ALA A 68 17.14 -8.85 4.66
CA ALA A 68 17.15 -8.47 6.08
C ALA A 68 18.24 -7.42 6.37
N ALA A 69 19.45 -7.59 5.83
CA ALA A 69 20.53 -6.62 5.99
C ALA A 69 20.17 -5.26 5.36
N ALA A 70 19.64 -5.25 4.14
CA ALA A 70 19.18 -4.04 3.48
C ALA A 70 18.06 -3.34 4.28
N GLY A 71 17.10 -4.12 4.81
CA GLY A 71 16.03 -3.60 5.67
C GLY A 71 16.55 -2.97 6.96
N ILE A 72 17.46 -3.64 7.66
CA ILE A 72 18.08 -3.12 8.89
C ILE A 72 18.83 -1.81 8.60
N ILE A 73 19.67 -1.80 7.55
CA ILE A 73 20.43 -0.60 7.14
C ILE A 73 19.47 0.54 6.81
N PHE A 74 18.39 0.26 6.08
CA PHE A 74 17.38 1.25 5.71
C PHE A 74 16.69 1.84 6.96
N THR A 75 16.17 1.00 7.85
CA THR A 75 15.46 1.45 9.06
C THR A 75 16.35 2.26 10.00
N LEU A 76 17.64 1.93 10.11
CA LEU A 76 18.59 2.70 10.94
C LEU A 76 18.93 4.08 10.36
N LYS A 77 18.74 4.30 9.05
CA LYS A 77 19.08 5.56 8.36
C LYS A 77 17.89 6.53 8.22
N VAL A 78 16.66 6.04 8.23
CA VAL A 78 15.45 6.87 8.02
C VAL A 78 15.20 7.78 9.23
N LYS A 79 14.99 9.07 8.98
CA LYS A 79 14.63 10.04 10.04
C LYS A 79 13.13 9.96 10.35
N MET A 80 12.73 10.31 11.58
CA MET A 80 11.30 10.28 11.97
C MET A 80 10.41 11.22 11.14
N VAL A 81 10.95 12.33 10.62
CA VAL A 81 10.23 13.24 9.71
C VAL A 81 10.03 12.64 8.30
N GLU A 82 10.76 11.58 7.96
CA GLU A 82 10.74 10.89 6.67
C GLU A 82 9.91 9.59 6.72
N MET A 83 9.28 9.29 7.86
CA MET A 83 8.51 8.06 8.03
C MET A 83 7.40 7.89 6.96
N PRO A 84 6.64 8.93 6.56
CA PRO A 84 5.60 8.76 5.54
C PRO A 84 6.13 8.22 4.20
N GLN A 85 7.26 8.73 3.68
CA GLN A 85 7.83 8.20 2.44
C GLN A 85 8.48 6.83 2.61
N ALA A 86 9.05 6.53 3.78
CA ALA A 86 9.62 5.23 4.06
C ALA A 86 8.53 4.15 4.08
N VAL A 87 7.38 4.44 4.69
CA VAL A 87 6.19 3.57 4.68
C VAL A 87 5.67 3.37 3.26
N ALA A 88 5.59 4.44 2.45
CA ALA A 88 5.20 4.33 1.05
C ALA A 88 6.14 3.40 0.27
N LEU A 89 7.45 3.59 0.41
CA LEU A 89 8.46 2.79 -0.29
C LEU A 89 8.40 1.30 0.11
N LEU A 90 8.32 1.01 1.42
CA LEU A 90 8.20 -0.37 1.92
C LEU A 90 6.89 -1.04 1.46
N ASN A 91 5.79 -0.29 1.42
CA ASN A 91 4.53 -0.78 0.84
C ASN A 91 4.68 -1.12 -0.65
N GLY A 92 5.40 -0.27 -1.40
CA GLY A 92 5.73 -0.53 -2.80
C GLY A 92 6.43 -1.88 -2.98
N PHE A 93 7.38 -2.22 -2.12
CA PHE A 93 8.04 -3.53 -2.15
C PHE A 93 7.11 -4.70 -1.84
N GLY A 94 6.09 -4.52 -0.98
CA GLY A 94 5.02 -5.50 -0.78
C GLY A 94 4.22 -5.77 -2.05
N GLY A 95 3.84 -4.70 -2.77
CA GLY A 95 3.20 -4.80 -4.09
C GLY A 95 4.09 -5.46 -5.14
N PHE A 96 5.38 -5.10 -5.16
CA PHE A 96 6.38 -5.70 -6.04
C PHE A 96 6.57 -7.20 -5.78
N SER A 97 6.59 -7.63 -4.52
CA SER A 97 6.65 -9.05 -4.17
C SER A 97 5.43 -9.82 -4.70
N SER A 98 4.22 -9.26 -4.55
CA SER A 98 2.98 -9.88 -5.07
C SER A 98 2.97 -9.94 -6.60
N MET A 99 3.49 -8.90 -7.24
CA MET A 99 3.69 -8.84 -8.69
C MET A 99 4.67 -9.92 -9.17
N LEU A 100 5.82 -10.09 -8.51
CA LEU A 100 6.79 -11.15 -8.85
C LEU A 100 6.22 -12.55 -8.67
N ILE A 101 5.49 -12.78 -7.57
CA ILE A 101 4.78 -14.04 -7.34
C ILE A 101 3.83 -14.34 -8.50
N ALA A 102 3.04 -13.35 -8.93
CA ALA A 102 2.12 -13.51 -10.06
C ALA A 102 2.86 -13.81 -11.38
N ILE A 103 3.96 -13.10 -11.68
CA ILE A 103 4.78 -13.37 -12.87
C ILE A 103 5.26 -14.82 -12.86
N ILE A 104 5.80 -15.30 -11.74
CA ILE A 104 6.28 -16.68 -11.60
C ILE A 104 5.15 -17.67 -11.85
N ILE A 105 3.94 -17.44 -11.32
CA ILE A 105 2.79 -18.35 -11.54
C ILE A 105 2.37 -18.37 -13.01
N ILE A 106 2.39 -17.22 -13.69
CA ILE A 106 1.96 -17.10 -15.08
C ILE A 106 2.98 -17.74 -16.04
N THR A 107 4.28 -17.58 -15.76
CA THR A 107 5.35 -18.15 -16.60
C THR A 107 5.69 -19.60 -16.24
N ASP A 108 5.23 -20.10 -15.09
CA ASP A 108 5.35 -21.50 -14.71
C ASP A 108 4.36 -22.36 -15.48
N LYS A 109 4.89 -23.06 -16.50
CA LYS A 109 4.15 -23.89 -17.46
C LYS A 109 3.29 -24.97 -16.81
N VAL A 110 3.61 -25.40 -15.59
CA VAL A 110 2.90 -26.47 -14.88
C VAL A 110 1.53 -26.02 -14.35
N LYS A 111 1.31 -24.71 -14.16
CA LYS A 111 0.09 -24.16 -13.51
C LYS A 111 -0.96 -23.59 -14.47
N LEU A 112 -0.69 -23.58 -15.78
CA LEU A 112 -1.64 -23.11 -16.80
C LEU A 112 -2.91 -23.97 -16.90
N THR A 113 -2.92 -25.17 -16.33
CA THR A 113 -4.08 -26.08 -16.32
C THR A 113 -5.21 -25.62 -15.41
N ASN A 114 -4.95 -24.74 -14.44
CA ASN A 114 -5.98 -24.21 -13.54
C ASN A 114 -6.30 -22.75 -13.87
N ILE A 115 -7.37 -22.53 -14.64
CA ILE A 115 -7.85 -21.21 -15.06
C ILE A 115 -8.15 -20.30 -13.86
N PHE A 116 -8.62 -20.86 -12.74
CA PHE A 116 -8.88 -20.06 -11.54
C PHE A 116 -7.58 -19.53 -10.92
N SER A 117 -6.54 -20.36 -10.83
CA SER A 117 -5.21 -19.92 -10.39
C SER A 117 -4.64 -18.86 -11.32
N LEU A 118 -4.78 -19.06 -12.64
CA LEU A 118 -4.31 -18.11 -13.64
C LEU A 118 -5.02 -16.75 -13.50
N LEU A 119 -6.35 -16.75 -13.39
CA LEU A 119 -7.15 -15.56 -13.16
C LEU A 119 -6.68 -14.79 -11.92
N MET A 120 -6.49 -15.50 -10.80
CA MET A 120 -6.01 -14.89 -9.56
C MET A 120 -4.59 -14.34 -9.71
N ALA A 121 -3.70 -15.03 -10.41
CA ALA A 121 -2.36 -14.51 -10.70
C ALA A 121 -2.42 -13.21 -11.53
N PHE A 122 -3.25 -13.13 -12.55
CA PHE A 122 -3.40 -11.90 -13.34
C PHE A 122 -3.99 -10.74 -12.54
N ILE A 123 -4.93 -10.99 -11.63
CA ILE A 123 -5.45 -9.96 -10.73
C ILE A 123 -4.36 -9.52 -9.74
N ALA A 124 -3.61 -10.45 -9.16
CA ALA A 124 -2.48 -10.15 -8.27
C ALA A 124 -1.38 -9.35 -8.99
N LEU A 125 -1.08 -9.68 -10.25
CA LEU A 125 -0.16 -8.94 -11.11
C LEU A 125 -0.62 -7.49 -11.26
N ALA A 126 -1.90 -7.30 -11.64
CA ALA A 126 -2.44 -5.96 -11.88
C ALA A 126 -2.44 -5.10 -10.61
N VAL A 127 -2.98 -5.62 -9.51
CA VAL A 127 -3.07 -4.87 -8.24
C VAL A 127 -1.68 -4.64 -7.64
N GLY A 128 -0.80 -5.64 -7.68
CA GLY A 128 0.59 -5.53 -7.21
C GLY A 128 1.38 -4.48 -7.97
N SER A 129 1.26 -4.45 -9.30
CA SER A 129 1.94 -3.49 -10.18
C SER A 129 1.46 -2.05 -9.97
N ILE A 130 0.13 -1.85 -9.90
CA ILE A 130 -0.47 -0.53 -9.58
C ILE A 130 0.04 -0.04 -8.21
N THR A 131 0.10 -0.95 -7.24
CA THR A 131 0.53 -0.64 -5.88
C THR A 131 2.00 -0.27 -5.84
N PHE A 132 2.86 -1.03 -6.51
CA PHE A 132 4.29 -0.75 -6.61
C PHE A 132 4.55 0.62 -7.25
N SER A 133 4.06 0.85 -8.47
CA SER A 133 4.34 2.10 -9.17
C SER A 133 3.69 3.32 -8.51
N GLY A 134 2.46 3.17 -8.00
CA GLY A 134 1.78 4.22 -7.25
C GLY A 134 2.51 4.60 -5.97
N SER A 135 3.08 3.62 -5.27
CA SER A 135 3.84 3.81 -4.04
C SER A 135 5.18 4.50 -4.30
N MET A 136 5.87 4.16 -5.40
CA MET A 136 7.11 4.83 -5.82
C MET A 136 6.87 6.32 -6.13
N VAL A 137 5.76 6.65 -6.80
CA VAL A 137 5.39 8.06 -7.05
C VAL A 137 5.04 8.78 -5.75
N ALA A 138 4.31 8.14 -4.83
CA ALA A 138 3.98 8.72 -3.53
C ALA A 138 5.24 9.01 -2.69
N ALA A 139 6.15 8.05 -2.62
CA ALA A 139 7.44 8.20 -1.95
C ALA A 139 8.28 9.32 -2.60
N GLY A 140 8.36 9.36 -3.93
CA GLY A 140 9.09 10.38 -4.67
C GLY A 140 8.57 11.80 -4.45
N LYS A 141 7.24 11.99 -4.34
CA LYS A 141 6.64 13.30 -4.02
C LYS A 141 6.95 13.75 -2.60
N LEU A 142 6.90 12.84 -1.63
CA LEU A 142 7.22 13.16 -0.24
C LEU A 142 8.72 13.42 -0.03
N GLN A 143 9.58 12.74 -0.76
CA GLN A 143 11.02 13.04 -0.86
C GLN A 143 11.35 14.30 -1.67
N LYS A 144 10.34 15.01 -2.21
CA LYS A 144 10.52 16.19 -3.08
C LYS A 144 11.34 15.91 -4.36
N LEU A 145 11.50 14.64 -4.75
CA LEU A 145 12.06 14.23 -6.04
C LEU A 145 11.07 14.51 -7.18
N LEU A 146 9.78 14.49 -6.85
CA LEU A 146 8.68 14.85 -7.74
C LEU A 146 7.92 16.06 -7.18
N PRO A 147 7.27 16.87 -8.04
CA PRO A 147 6.47 17.99 -7.59
C PRO A 147 5.32 17.52 -6.69
N GLN A 148 5.17 18.16 -5.53
CA GLN A 148 4.10 17.86 -4.58
C GLN A 148 2.72 18.33 -5.06
N LYS A 149 2.67 19.28 -6.02
CA LYS A 149 1.42 19.72 -6.63
C LYS A 149 0.79 18.59 -7.44
N SER A 150 -0.55 18.51 -7.42
CA SER A 150 -1.32 17.62 -8.28
C SER A 150 -1.01 17.96 -9.75
N VAL A 151 -0.46 16.99 -10.51
CA VAL A 151 -0.22 17.14 -11.95
C VAL A 151 -1.44 16.62 -12.69
N ARG A 152 -2.13 17.50 -13.44
CA ARG A 152 -3.28 17.13 -14.26
C ARG A 152 -3.00 17.43 -15.73
N PHE A 153 -3.34 16.49 -16.61
CA PHE A 153 -3.27 16.67 -18.06
C PHE A 153 -4.62 16.42 -18.71
N LYS A 154 -4.83 17.01 -19.90
CA LYS A 154 -6.09 16.88 -20.65
C LYS A 154 -6.35 15.41 -20.98
N GLY A 155 -7.53 14.90 -20.67
CA GLY A 155 -7.90 13.50 -20.94
C GLY A 155 -7.38 12.47 -19.92
N GLN A 156 -6.80 12.87 -18.79
CA GLN A 156 -6.25 11.94 -17.80
C GLN A 156 -7.29 10.97 -17.22
N ILE A 157 -8.52 11.42 -16.96
CA ILE A 157 -9.61 10.54 -16.49
C ILE A 157 -9.95 9.50 -17.55
N PHE A 158 -10.05 9.94 -18.82
CA PHE A 158 -10.29 9.04 -19.94
C PHE A 158 -9.16 8.01 -20.07
N ALA A 159 -7.90 8.44 -20.02
CA ALA A 159 -6.75 7.54 -20.07
C ALA A 159 -6.75 6.52 -18.91
N THR A 160 -7.07 6.97 -17.70
CA THR A 160 -7.16 6.09 -16.51
C THR A 160 -8.24 5.02 -16.71
N ASN A 161 -9.45 5.44 -17.10
CA ASN A 161 -10.58 4.54 -17.30
C ASN A 161 -10.32 3.59 -18.48
N PHE A 162 -9.72 4.10 -19.56
CA PHE A 162 -9.36 3.31 -20.73
C PHE A 162 -8.35 2.22 -20.38
N ILE A 163 -7.27 2.57 -19.68
CA ILE A 163 -6.26 1.58 -19.24
C ILE A 163 -6.88 0.56 -18.29
N LEU A 164 -7.77 0.99 -17.37
CA LEU A 164 -8.45 0.09 -16.45
C LEU A 164 -9.34 -0.91 -17.21
N VAL A 165 -10.21 -0.42 -18.10
CA VAL A 165 -11.09 -1.28 -18.92
C VAL A 165 -10.25 -2.21 -19.80
N LEU A 166 -9.20 -1.71 -20.44
CA LEU A 166 -8.29 -2.50 -21.26
C LEU A 166 -7.62 -3.61 -20.43
N THR A 167 -7.19 -3.31 -19.21
CA THR A 167 -6.61 -4.31 -18.29
C THR A 167 -7.63 -5.39 -17.95
N ILE A 168 -8.87 -5.03 -17.63
CA ILE A 168 -9.94 -6.01 -17.35
C ILE A 168 -10.21 -6.87 -18.59
N CYS A 169 -10.32 -6.25 -19.77
CA CYS A 169 -10.50 -6.97 -21.03
C CYS A 169 -9.36 -7.97 -21.28
N LEU A 170 -8.10 -7.57 -21.08
CA LEU A 170 -6.95 -8.48 -21.22
C LEU A 170 -7.06 -9.68 -20.29
N ILE A 171 -7.38 -9.47 -19.00
CA ILE A 171 -7.51 -10.56 -18.02
C ILE A 171 -8.61 -11.55 -18.45
N VAL A 172 -9.77 -11.04 -18.91
CA VAL A 172 -10.88 -11.87 -19.39
C VAL A 172 -10.49 -12.62 -20.66
N SER A 173 -9.86 -11.94 -21.63
CA SER A 173 -9.39 -12.55 -22.88
C SER A 173 -8.41 -13.69 -22.64
N ILE A 174 -7.53 -13.57 -21.65
CA ILE A 174 -6.57 -14.61 -21.28
C ILE A 174 -7.29 -15.84 -20.72
N CYS A 175 -8.30 -15.65 -19.87
CA CYS A 175 -9.07 -16.78 -19.33
C CYS A 175 -9.78 -17.55 -20.44
N ILE A 176 -10.32 -16.83 -21.44
CA ILE A 176 -10.95 -17.43 -22.61
C ILE A 176 -9.89 -18.18 -23.43
N LEU A 177 -8.75 -17.57 -23.71
CA LEU A 177 -7.68 -18.16 -24.51
C LEU A 177 -7.09 -19.42 -23.86
N ALA A 178 -6.86 -19.37 -22.55
CA ALA A 178 -6.37 -20.52 -21.78
C ALA A 178 -7.40 -21.65 -21.78
N TYR A 179 -8.69 -21.35 -21.68
CA TYR A 179 -9.76 -22.34 -21.76
C TYR A 179 -9.88 -22.99 -23.15
N THR A 180 -9.72 -22.20 -24.22
CA THR A 180 -9.95 -22.68 -25.59
C THR A 180 -8.74 -23.39 -26.21
N PHE A 181 -7.53 -22.94 -25.93
CA PHE A 181 -6.31 -23.44 -26.56
C PHE A 181 -5.38 -24.23 -25.62
N GLY A 182 -5.64 -24.22 -24.31
CA GLY A 182 -4.84 -24.92 -23.31
C GLY A 182 -3.34 -24.58 -23.42
N ASP A 183 -2.49 -25.59 -23.44
CA ASP A 183 -1.03 -25.46 -23.48
C ASP A 183 -0.50 -24.73 -24.74
N ARG A 184 -1.29 -24.65 -25.82
CA ARG A 184 -0.90 -23.92 -27.04
C ARG A 184 -0.97 -22.40 -26.86
N ALA A 185 -1.53 -21.92 -25.75
CA ALA A 185 -1.64 -20.50 -25.44
C ALA A 185 -0.42 -19.93 -24.68
N ASP A 186 0.58 -20.74 -24.32
CA ASP A 186 1.69 -20.35 -23.41
C ASP A 186 2.39 -19.03 -23.82
N GLU A 187 2.78 -18.92 -25.09
CA GLU A 187 3.44 -17.71 -25.62
C GLU A 187 2.51 -16.49 -25.55
N ALA A 188 1.24 -16.66 -25.88
CA ALA A 188 0.25 -15.60 -25.83
C ALA A 188 -0.05 -15.17 -24.38
N VAL A 189 -0.20 -16.12 -23.45
CA VAL A 189 -0.41 -15.83 -22.02
C VAL A 189 0.76 -15.01 -21.47
N THR A 190 1.99 -15.41 -21.80
CA THR A 190 3.20 -14.69 -21.38
C THR A 190 3.25 -13.28 -22.00
N ALA A 191 2.96 -13.13 -23.29
CA ALA A 191 2.90 -11.83 -23.95
C ALA A 191 1.85 -10.90 -23.32
N PHE A 192 0.67 -11.43 -23.00
CA PHE A 192 -0.38 -10.68 -22.34
C PHE A 192 -0.02 -10.32 -20.89
N ALA A 193 0.77 -11.15 -20.19
CA ALA A 193 1.31 -10.82 -18.87
C ALA A 193 2.20 -9.58 -18.92
N TRP A 194 3.12 -9.50 -19.89
CA TRP A 194 3.96 -8.32 -20.09
C TRP A 194 3.17 -7.08 -20.47
N ALA A 195 2.13 -7.23 -21.30
CA ALA A 195 1.21 -6.14 -21.63
C ALA A 195 0.43 -5.65 -20.39
N CYS A 196 -0.12 -6.57 -19.60
CA CYS A 196 -0.84 -6.27 -18.36
C CYS A 196 0.08 -5.58 -17.35
N LEU A 197 1.30 -6.09 -17.15
CA LEU A 197 2.31 -5.47 -16.30
C LEU A 197 2.60 -4.02 -16.72
N SER A 198 2.85 -3.80 -18.01
CA SER A 198 3.18 -2.47 -18.53
C SER A 198 2.02 -1.49 -18.33
N LEU A 199 0.79 -1.89 -18.65
CA LEU A 199 -0.41 -1.07 -18.48
C LEU A 199 -0.68 -0.73 -17.02
N THR A 200 -0.51 -1.69 -16.11
CA THR A 200 -0.82 -1.54 -14.68
C THR A 200 0.26 -0.74 -13.95
N LEU A 201 1.52 -0.84 -14.36
CA LEU A 201 2.58 0.07 -13.91
C LEU A 201 2.28 1.52 -14.33
N ILE A 202 1.93 1.75 -15.60
CA ILE A 202 1.54 3.07 -16.10
C ILE A 202 0.31 3.59 -15.34
N LEU A 203 -0.69 2.74 -15.11
CA LEU A 203 -1.90 3.09 -14.38
C LEU A 203 -1.58 3.56 -12.96
N GLY A 204 -0.72 2.86 -12.22
CA GLY A 204 -0.33 3.28 -10.87
C GLY A 204 0.43 4.63 -10.86
N VAL A 205 1.25 4.91 -11.89
CA VAL A 205 1.88 6.23 -12.05
C VAL A 205 0.84 7.32 -12.29
N ILE A 206 -0.06 7.14 -13.26
CA ILE A 206 -1.14 8.09 -13.58
C ILE A 206 -2.05 8.30 -12.37
N PHE A 207 -2.31 7.24 -11.61
CA PHE A 207 -3.12 7.25 -10.40
C PHE A 207 -2.48 8.11 -9.30
N SER A 208 -1.21 7.92 -8.97
CA SER A 208 -0.56 8.64 -7.86
C SER A 208 -0.12 10.06 -8.24
N ILE A 209 0.19 10.33 -9.52
CA ILE A 209 0.67 11.65 -9.95
C ILE A 209 -0.41 12.75 -9.86
N ARG A 210 -1.69 12.37 -9.94
CA ARG A 210 -2.82 13.31 -9.86
C ARG A 210 -3.14 13.77 -8.43
N ILE A 211 -2.59 13.09 -7.42
CA ILE A 211 -2.91 13.36 -6.02
C ILE A 211 -1.93 14.42 -5.49
N GLY A 212 -2.43 15.39 -4.73
CA GLY A 212 -1.58 16.42 -4.11
C GLY A 212 -0.82 15.90 -2.89
N GLY A 213 0.28 16.55 -2.54
CA GLY A 213 1.11 16.22 -1.38
C GLY A 213 0.33 16.15 -0.06
N ALA A 214 -0.68 17.01 0.11
CA ALA A 214 -1.53 17.04 1.30
C ALA A 214 -2.39 15.77 1.47
N ASP A 215 -2.79 15.15 0.36
CA ASP A 215 -3.63 13.94 0.35
C ASP A 215 -2.79 12.64 0.18
N MET A 216 -1.45 12.77 0.17
CA MET A 216 -0.54 11.61 0.07
C MET A 216 -0.70 10.60 1.21
N PRO A 217 -0.90 11.00 2.49
CA PRO A 217 -1.09 10.02 3.57
C PRO A 217 -2.28 9.08 3.33
N ILE A 218 -3.40 9.63 2.83
CA ILE A 218 -4.59 8.84 2.48
C ILE A 218 -4.27 7.88 1.32
N THR A 219 -3.53 8.36 0.33
CA THR A 219 -3.10 7.54 -0.82
C THR A 219 -2.22 6.38 -0.38
N ILE A 220 -1.26 6.63 0.52
CA ILE A 220 -0.36 5.59 1.05
C ILE A 220 -1.16 4.53 1.80
N SER A 221 -2.13 4.93 2.63
CA SER A 221 -3.02 4.00 3.32
C SER A 221 -3.85 3.15 2.35
N LEU A 222 -4.37 3.76 1.27
CA LEU A 222 -5.11 3.04 0.24
C LEU A 222 -4.21 2.03 -0.49
N LEU A 223 -3.02 2.46 -0.91
CA LEU A 223 -2.04 1.60 -1.56
C LEU A 223 -1.57 0.47 -0.63
N ASN A 224 -1.55 0.70 0.69
CA ASN A 224 -1.29 -0.35 1.68
C ASN A 224 -2.40 -1.41 1.72
N SER A 225 -3.66 -0.99 1.65
CA SER A 225 -4.75 -1.94 1.47
C SER A 225 -4.60 -2.74 0.17
N LEU A 226 -4.29 -2.08 -0.95
CA LEU A 226 -4.13 -2.75 -2.24
C LEU A 226 -2.95 -3.74 -2.22
N SER A 227 -1.84 -3.45 -1.54
CA SER A 227 -0.76 -4.41 -1.33
C SER A 227 -1.24 -5.66 -0.58
N GLY A 228 -2.03 -5.47 0.49
CA GLY A 228 -2.62 -6.57 1.24
C GLY A 228 -3.55 -7.43 0.38
N VAL A 229 -4.44 -6.79 -0.37
CA VAL A 229 -5.35 -7.46 -1.31
C VAL A 229 -4.56 -8.23 -2.38
N ALA A 230 -3.52 -7.63 -2.98
CA ALA A 230 -2.66 -8.29 -3.96
C ALA A 230 -1.99 -9.53 -3.37
N GLY A 231 -1.43 -9.43 -2.16
CA GLY A 231 -0.83 -10.55 -1.45
C GLY A 231 -1.85 -11.65 -1.15
N GLY A 232 -3.05 -11.29 -0.71
CA GLY A 232 -4.13 -12.24 -0.44
C GLY A 232 -4.55 -13.01 -1.69
N ILE A 233 -4.72 -12.32 -2.81
CA ILE A 233 -5.06 -12.91 -4.11
C ILE A 233 -3.92 -13.79 -4.63
N ALA A 234 -2.65 -13.38 -4.47
CA ALA A 234 -1.50 -14.23 -4.77
C ALA A 234 -1.49 -15.51 -3.92
N GLY A 235 -1.90 -15.42 -2.65
CA GLY A 235 -2.12 -16.57 -1.77
C GLY A 235 -3.20 -17.51 -2.31
N ILE A 236 -4.32 -16.98 -2.80
CA ILE A 236 -5.37 -17.78 -3.46
C ILE A 236 -4.82 -18.46 -4.72
N ALA A 237 -4.03 -17.75 -5.53
CA ALA A 237 -3.43 -18.31 -6.74
C ALA A 237 -2.49 -19.48 -6.45
N ILE A 238 -1.69 -19.42 -5.38
CA ILE A 238 -0.78 -20.52 -4.99
C ILE A 238 -1.49 -21.59 -4.15
N GLY A 239 -2.68 -21.31 -3.62
CA GLY A 239 -3.37 -22.18 -2.67
C GLY A 239 -2.72 -22.16 -1.28
N ASP A 240 -2.11 -21.04 -0.88
CA ASP A 240 -1.51 -20.86 0.44
C ASP A 240 -2.43 -20.06 1.38
N PRO A 241 -3.04 -20.71 2.40
CA PRO A 241 -3.99 -20.04 3.28
C PRO A 241 -3.34 -19.02 4.21
N LEU A 242 -2.05 -19.17 4.53
CA LEU A 242 -1.35 -18.21 5.39
C LEU A 242 -1.20 -16.87 4.66
N LEU A 243 -0.71 -16.91 3.42
CA LEU A 243 -0.59 -15.72 2.57
C LEU A 243 -1.97 -15.11 2.24
N CYS A 244 -2.98 -15.95 1.96
CA CYS A 244 -4.35 -15.51 1.73
C CYS A 244 -4.91 -14.75 2.95
N ALA A 245 -4.79 -15.31 4.14
CA ALA A 245 -5.31 -14.73 5.38
C ALA A 245 -4.54 -13.46 5.77
N ALA A 246 -3.20 -13.49 5.74
CA ALA A 246 -2.38 -12.33 6.07
C ALA A 246 -2.67 -11.15 5.12
N GLY A 247 -2.74 -11.41 3.81
CA GLY A 247 -3.09 -10.40 2.82
C GLY A 247 -4.50 -9.84 3.02
N GLY A 248 -5.48 -10.71 3.27
CA GLY A 248 -6.86 -10.29 3.56
C GLY A 248 -6.98 -9.38 4.80
N ILE A 249 -6.24 -9.70 5.87
CA ILE A 249 -6.22 -8.89 7.10
C ILE A 249 -5.61 -7.50 6.84
N VAL A 250 -4.47 -7.45 6.14
CA VAL A 250 -3.81 -6.18 5.78
C VAL A 250 -4.69 -5.35 4.83
N GLY A 251 -5.33 -6.00 3.85
CA GLY A 251 -6.25 -5.37 2.92
C GLY A 251 -7.45 -4.74 3.62
N ALA A 252 -8.15 -5.50 4.46
CA ALA A 252 -9.31 -5.01 5.19
C ALA A 252 -8.94 -3.88 6.17
N SER A 253 -7.88 -4.05 6.95
CA SER A 253 -7.42 -3.03 7.90
C SER A 253 -6.98 -1.74 7.19
N GLY A 254 -6.33 -1.84 6.03
CA GLY A 254 -5.93 -0.67 5.24
C GLY A 254 -7.11 0.13 4.70
N ILE A 255 -8.20 -0.52 4.24
CA ILE A 255 -9.41 0.20 3.80
C ILE A 255 -10.05 0.94 4.98
N ILE A 256 -10.17 0.27 6.14
CA ILE A 256 -10.73 0.89 7.36
C ILE A 256 -9.90 2.11 7.76
N LEU A 257 -8.56 1.96 7.79
CA LEU A 257 -7.66 3.07 8.10
C LEU A 257 -7.85 4.23 7.11
N THR A 258 -7.91 3.94 5.82
CA THR A 258 -8.13 4.94 4.76
C THR A 258 -9.44 5.70 4.98
N GLN A 259 -10.54 5.00 5.31
CA GLN A 259 -11.82 5.62 5.59
C GLN A 259 -11.78 6.52 6.84
N THR A 260 -11.12 6.07 7.91
CA THR A 260 -10.96 6.90 9.11
C THR A 260 -10.09 8.13 8.86
N MET A 261 -9.03 8.01 8.05
CA MET A 261 -8.21 9.15 7.63
C MET A 261 -9.03 10.15 6.81
N CYS A 262 -9.77 9.70 5.80
CA CYS A 262 -10.69 10.52 5.01
C CYS A 262 -11.66 11.31 5.90
N LYS A 263 -12.30 10.63 6.86
CA LYS A 263 -13.22 11.26 7.82
C LYS A 263 -12.53 12.30 8.69
N SER A 264 -11.33 11.99 9.21
CA SER A 264 -10.56 12.92 10.05
C SER A 264 -10.06 14.16 9.30
N MET A 265 -9.81 14.02 7.99
CA MET A 265 -9.33 15.10 7.13
C MET A 265 -10.47 15.85 6.42
N ASN A 266 -11.74 15.51 6.72
CA ASN A 266 -12.94 16.04 6.05
C ASN A 266 -12.85 15.97 4.51
N ARG A 267 -12.32 14.85 3.99
CA ARG A 267 -12.20 14.56 2.56
C ARG A 267 -12.97 13.29 2.23
N SER A 268 -13.62 13.23 1.07
CA SER A 268 -14.21 11.99 0.58
C SER A 268 -13.17 11.17 -0.19
N LEU A 269 -13.19 9.84 -0.01
CA LEU A 269 -12.31 8.93 -0.75
C LEU A 269 -12.51 9.06 -2.26
N LEU A 270 -13.77 9.20 -2.69
CA LEU A 270 -14.11 9.36 -4.11
C LEU A 270 -13.50 10.65 -4.69
N ASN A 271 -13.49 11.76 -3.95
CA ASN A 271 -12.88 13.00 -4.44
C ASN A 271 -11.36 12.85 -4.55
N ILE A 272 -10.70 12.18 -3.61
CA ILE A 272 -9.26 11.93 -3.68
C ILE A 272 -8.95 11.01 -4.88
N LEU A 273 -9.72 9.93 -5.02
CA LEU A 273 -9.62 8.98 -6.14
C LEU A 273 -9.92 9.60 -7.48
N LEU A 274 -10.81 10.60 -7.55
CA LEU A 274 -11.15 11.34 -8.77
C LEU A 274 -10.25 12.57 -8.98
N GLY A 275 -9.36 12.89 -8.06
CA GLY A 275 -8.57 14.12 -8.11
C GLY A 275 -9.47 15.35 -8.03
N GLY A 276 -10.65 15.26 -7.44
CA GLY A 276 -11.47 16.40 -7.11
C GLY A 276 -10.72 17.30 -6.14
N GLY A 277 -10.72 18.61 -6.41
CA GLY A 277 -10.34 19.61 -5.40
C GLY A 277 -11.22 19.47 -4.16
N ILE A 278 -10.84 20.20 -3.10
CA ILE A 278 -11.60 20.34 -1.85
C ILE A 278 -13.09 20.31 -2.17
N SER A 279 -13.83 19.38 -1.57
CA SER A 279 -15.29 19.47 -1.59
C SER A 279 -15.62 20.82 -0.98
N ALA A 280 -15.99 21.77 -1.83
CA ALA A 280 -16.88 22.81 -1.41
C ALA A 280 -18.19 22.10 -1.05
N THR A 281 -18.32 21.66 0.20
CA THR A 281 -19.55 22.00 0.91
C THR A 281 -19.57 23.52 0.99
N GLY A 282 -19.92 24.15 -0.12
CA GLY A 282 -20.36 25.52 -0.12
C GLY A 282 -21.62 25.53 0.69
N CYS A 283 -21.52 25.93 1.95
CA CYS A 283 -22.54 26.84 2.45
C CYS A 283 -22.53 28.00 1.46
N ALA A 284 -23.60 28.12 0.68
CA ALA A 284 -23.88 29.28 -0.17
C ALA A 284 -24.22 30.53 0.69
N ASP A 285 -23.62 30.65 1.88
CA ASP A 285 -23.90 31.70 2.85
C ASP A 285 -22.75 31.91 3.86
N CYS A 286 -21.50 31.82 3.38
CA CYS A 286 -20.36 32.32 4.16
C CYS A 286 -19.95 33.67 3.58
N SER A 287 -20.44 34.72 4.27
CA SER A 287 -19.86 36.05 4.40
C SER A 287 -18.47 36.24 3.80
N GLU A 288 -18.31 37.33 3.05
CA GLU A 288 -17.03 37.84 2.54
C GLU A 288 -15.88 37.56 3.51
N PRO A 289 -14.68 37.17 3.02
CA PRO A 289 -13.53 37.06 3.88
C PRO A 289 -13.26 38.45 4.45
N ILE A 290 -13.49 38.61 5.75
CA ILE A 290 -12.99 39.76 6.50
C ILE A 290 -11.47 39.62 6.47
N ASN A 291 -10.85 40.19 5.43
CA ASN A 291 -9.44 40.45 5.33
C ASN A 291 -9.09 41.52 6.37
N LYS A 292 -9.04 41.10 7.63
CA LYS A 292 -8.21 41.75 8.64
C LYS A 292 -7.09 40.77 8.97
N GLU A 293 -6.09 40.73 8.10
CA GLU A 293 -4.74 40.42 8.57
C GLU A 293 -4.38 41.54 9.54
N GLU A 294 -4.66 41.34 10.82
CA GLU A 294 -3.97 42.10 11.86
C GLU A 294 -2.51 41.70 11.77
N ASN A 295 -1.70 42.58 11.16
CA ASN A 295 -0.24 42.50 11.22
C ASN A 295 0.18 42.33 12.69
N PRO A 296 0.80 41.21 13.09
CA PRO A 296 1.21 41.00 14.48
C PRO A 296 2.40 41.88 14.91
N SER A 297 2.86 42.79 14.06
CA SER A 297 4.14 43.46 14.22
C SER A 297 4.19 44.55 15.31
N GLU A 298 3.13 44.79 16.09
CA GLU A 298 3.17 45.86 17.11
C GLU A 298 2.56 45.54 18.49
N LYS A 299 2.08 44.32 18.76
CA LYS A 299 1.63 43.97 20.12
C LYS A 299 2.60 42.98 20.75
N SER A 300 3.32 43.44 21.77
CA SER A 300 4.26 42.66 22.57
C SER A 300 3.69 41.27 22.90
N GLU A 301 4.15 40.25 22.18
CA GLU A 301 3.64 38.86 22.21
C GLU A 301 3.71 38.20 23.61
N LYS A 302 4.39 38.83 24.57
CA LYS A 302 4.59 38.30 25.92
C LYS A 302 3.48 38.66 26.91
N THR A 303 2.62 39.62 26.63
CA THR A 303 1.63 40.12 27.60
C THR A 303 0.41 39.21 27.77
N PRO A 304 -0.26 38.72 26.71
CA PRO A 304 -1.42 37.84 26.87
C PRO A 304 -1.04 36.42 27.32
N LEU A 305 0.15 35.90 26.94
CA LEU A 305 0.65 34.61 27.44
C LEU A 305 0.95 34.64 28.95
N LYS A 306 1.48 35.75 29.47
CA LYS A 306 1.80 35.88 30.90
C LYS A 306 0.57 35.97 31.80
N SER A 307 -0.57 36.40 31.27
CA SER A 307 -1.85 36.48 31.99
C SER A 307 -2.75 35.27 31.77
N ALA A 308 -2.41 34.36 30.85
CA ALA A 308 -3.24 33.19 30.56
C ALA A 308 -3.08 32.13 31.66
N GLN A 309 -4.21 31.64 32.18
CA GLN A 309 -4.22 30.54 33.15
C GLN A 309 -4.19 29.16 32.47
N ASP A 310 -4.84 29.04 31.31
CA ASP A 310 -4.85 27.83 30.49
C ASP A 310 -4.44 28.16 29.06
N ILE A 311 -3.48 27.38 28.53
CA ILE A 311 -2.96 27.53 27.17
C ILE A 311 -3.11 26.20 26.45
N ILE A 312 -3.85 26.21 25.33
CA ILE A 312 -3.97 25.09 24.42
C ILE A 312 -3.11 25.38 23.20
N ILE A 313 -2.09 24.54 22.98
CA ILE A 313 -1.24 24.62 21.80
C ILE A 313 -1.73 23.58 20.79
N GLY A 314 -2.11 24.04 19.59
CA GLY A 314 -2.47 23.20 18.45
C GLY A 314 -1.31 23.07 17.47
N PRO A 315 -0.36 22.13 17.67
CA PRO A 315 0.77 21.98 16.77
C PRO A 315 0.33 21.52 15.38
N GLY A 316 0.95 22.09 14.35
CA GLY A 316 0.71 21.73 12.95
C GLY A 316 1.95 21.18 12.25
N TYR A 317 1.80 20.71 11.01
CA TYR A 317 2.90 20.19 10.20
C TYR A 317 4.03 21.22 9.97
N GLY A 318 3.69 22.52 9.93
CA GLY A 318 4.68 23.60 9.84
C GLY A 318 5.65 23.66 11.03
N MET A 319 5.15 23.39 12.25
CA MET A 319 6.00 23.33 13.46
C MET A 319 7.00 22.17 13.35
N ALA A 320 6.54 21.00 12.90
CA ALA A 320 7.36 19.81 12.72
C ALA A 320 8.46 20.00 11.65
N LEU A 321 8.13 20.66 10.53
CA LEU A 321 9.09 20.96 9.47
C LEU A 321 10.15 21.98 9.91
N ALA A 322 9.76 22.98 10.69
CA ALA A 322 10.65 23.99 11.23
C ALA A 322 11.53 23.49 12.39
N HIS A 323 11.31 22.24 12.85
CA HIS A 323 11.94 21.68 14.05
C HIS A 323 11.66 22.51 15.31
N ALA A 324 10.52 23.20 15.36
CA ALA A 324 10.12 24.08 16.46
C ALA A 324 9.48 23.32 17.64
N GLN A 325 9.47 21.98 17.59
CA GLN A 325 9.04 21.10 18.69
C GLN A 325 10.09 20.85 19.77
N MET A 326 11.34 21.28 19.55
CA MET A 326 12.43 21.16 20.53
C MET A 326 12.51 22.37 21.44
#